data_AF-A0AAU0TVU7-F1
#
_entry.id   AF-A0AAU0TVU7-F1
#
_cell.length_a   1.000
_cell.length_b   1.000
_cell.length_c   1.000
_cell.angle_alpha   90.00
_cell.angle_beta   90.00
_cell.angle_gamma   90.00
#
_symmetry.space_group_name_H-M   'P 1'
#
loop_
_entity.id
_entity.type
_entity.pdbx_description
1 polymer ?
#
loop_
_entity_poly.entity_id
_entity_poly.type
_entity_poly.pdbx_seq_one_letter_code
_entity_poly.pdbx_strand_id
1 'polypeptide(L)'
;MTGARKVAIVGVFNLMLMLLAVLLLDMPRSALAAESNDNALAFVQQRHLGDSLAWLGFQVASRTNTFADIVQKVGKVRGQSLIQSELQRLQPTYQEQWNRNLAAAYAESFSASEMRTLNEGDVPKELATKFQAKQKDVGMSMKAKSAELLKTFVAQVLLNAQTQLTQ
;
A
#
# COMPACT_ATOMS: atom_id res chain seq x y z
N MET A 1 12.68 -5.92 68.85
CA MET A 1 11.28 -6.00 68.38
C MET A 1 11.07 -4.87 67.37
N THR A 2 11.51 -5.03 66.13
CA THR A 2 10.82 -5.64 64.97
C THR A 2 9.63 -4.81 64.49
N GLY A 3 9.87 -3.85 63.60
CA GLY A 3 8.81 -3.01 63.04
C GLY A 3 9.24 -2.07 61.93
N ALA A 4 10.02 -2.52 60.94
CA ALA A 4 10.35 -1.66 59.78
C ALA A 4 10.69 -2.40 58.48
N ARG A 5 10.38 -3.70 58.34
CA ARG A 5 10.74 -4.49 57.15
C ARG A 5 9.57 -4.92 56.26
N LYS A 6 8.31 -4.69 56.65
CA LYS A 6 7.14 -5.11 55.85
C LYS A 6 6.62 -4.05 54.87
N VAL A 7 6.85 -2.76 55.13
CA VAL A 7 6.23 -1.68 54.34
C VAL A 7 6.96 -1.45 53.00
N ALA A 8 8.29 -1.56 52.98
CA ALA A 8 9.07 -1.32 51.75
C ALA A 8 8.85 -2.40 50.66
N ILE A 9 8.60 -3.66 51.07
CA ILE A 9 8.42 -4.78 50.12
C ILE A 9 7.06 -4.69 49.41
N VAL A 10 6.01 -4.25 50.11
CA VAL A 10 4.66 -4.07 49.53
C VAL A 10 4.60 -2.89 48.57
N GLY A 11 5.32 -1.78 48.87
CA GLY A 11 5.36 -0.60 48.00
C GLY A 11 6.05 -0.83 46.66
N VAL A 12 7.14 -1.60 46.63
CA VAL A 12 7.87 -1.94 45.39
C VAL A 12 7.08 -2.93 44.54
N PHE A 13 6.38 -3.89 45.14
CA PHE A 13 5.51 -4.82 44.40
C PHE A 13 4.33 -4.11 43.75
N ASN A 14 3.66 -3.17 44.45
CA ASN A 14 2.54 -2.40 43.89
C ASN A 14 2.98 -1.45 42.76
N LEU A 15 4.18 -0.87 42.85
CA LEU A 15 4.74 -0.01 41.79
C LEU A 15 5.13 -0.84 40.56
N MET A 16 5.68 -2.05 40.76
CA MET A 16 6.06 -2.97 39.69
C MET A 16 4.83 -3.58 38.98
N LEU A 17 3.74 -3.86 39.71
CA LEU A 17 2.45 -4.26 39.15
C LEU A 17 1.77 -3.13 38.37
N MET A 18 1.87 -1.87 38.82
CA MET A 18 1.38 -0.71 38.06
C MET A 18 2.20 -0.46 36.78
N LEU A 19 3.53 -0.59 36.83
CA LEU A 19 4.39 -0.45 35.65
C LEU A 19 4.16 -1.59 34.63
N LEU A 20 3.85 -2.81 35.09
CA LEU A 20 3.49 -3.94 34.23
C LEU A 20 2.09 -3.75 33.59
N ALA A 21 1.15 -3.16 34.31
CA ALA A 21 -0.20 -2.88 33.80
C ALA A 21 -0.24 -1.76 32.74
N VAL A 22 0.64 -0.75 32.85
CA VAL A 22 0.74 0.32 31.83
C VAL A 22 1.39 -0.19 30.53
N LEU A 23 2.34 -1.13 30.61
CA LEU A 23 2.96 -1.76 29.43
C LEU A 23 2.03 -2.72 28.66
N LEU A 24 0.96 -3.22 29.29
CA LEU A 24 -0.02 -4.12 28.66
C LEU A 24 -1.17 -3.38 27.94
N LEU A 25 -1.30 -2.06 28.12
CA LEU A 25 -2.39 -1.27 27.53
C LEU A 25 -2.06 -0.70 26.14
N ASP A 26 -0.80 -0.69 25.72
CA ASP A 26 -0.38 -0.17 24.40
C ASP A 26 -0.35 -1.23 23.28
N MET A 27 -0.52 -2.52 23.60
CA MET A 27 -0.48 -3.61 22.61
C MET A 27 -1.69 -3.76 21.66
N PRO A 28 -2.94 -3.34 21.97
CA PRO A 28 -4.07 -3.67 21.08
C PRO A 28 -4.08 -2.85 19.78
N ARG A 29 -3.49 -1.64 19.77
CA ARG A 29 -3.61 -0.74 18.62
C ARG A 29 -2.78 -1.17 17.41
N SER A 30 -1.57 -1.68 17.66
CA SER A 30 -0.67 -2.16 16.60
C SER A 30 -1.17 -3.47 15.98
N ALA A 31 -1.74 -4.36 16.78
CA ALA A 31 -2.33 -5.61 16.30
C ALA A 31 -3.55 -5.36 15.39
N LEU A 32 -4.44 -4.44 15.79
CA LEU A 32 -5.61 -4.06 14.98
C LEU A 32 -5.23 -3.36 13.66
N ALA A 33 -4.18 -2.54 13.67
CA ALA A 33 -3.68 -1.89 12.46
C ALA A 33 -3.05 -2.90 11.48
N ALA A 34 -2.29 -3.88 11.99
CA ALA A 34 -1.74 -4.97 11.19
C ALA A 34 -2.86 -5.84 10.58
N GLU A 35 -3.86 -6.21 11.38
CA GLU A 35 -5.02 -6.98 10.91
C GLU A 35 -5.82 -6.22 9.84
N SER A 36 -6.02 -4.91 10.01
CA SER A 36 -6.68 -4.08 8.98
C SER A 36 -5.89 -4.09 7.67
N ASN A 37 -4.57 -3.98 7.74
CA ASN A 37 -3.69 -3.98 6.58
C ASN A 37 -3.67 -5.35 5.85
N ASP A 38 -3.69 -6.46 6.58
CA ASP A 38 -3.73 -7.80 6.00
C ASP A 38 -5.07 -8.07 5.29
N ASN A 39 -6.19 -7.69 5.93
CA ASN A 39 -7.51 -7.77 5.30
C ASN A 39 -7.61 -6.84 4.08
N ALA A 40 -6.98 -5.66 4.13
CA ALA A 40 -6.90 -4.75 3.01
C ALA A 40 -6.06 -5.30 1.85
N LEU A 41 -4.97 -6.00 2.15
CA LEU A 41 -4.16 -6.65 1.13
C LEU A 41 -4.92 -7.77 0.44
N ALA A 42 -5.62 -8.60 1.21
CA ALA A 42 -6.50 -9.63 0.68
C ALA A 42 -7.59 -9.01 -0.23
N PHE A 43 -8.20 -7.90 0.21
CA PHE A 43 -9.19 -7.17 -0.59
C PHE A 43 -8.63 -6.69 -1.93
N VAL A 44 -7.45 -6.05 -1.90
CA VAL A 44 -6.78 -5.55 -3.10
C VAL A 44 -6.46 -6.67 -4.08
N GLN A 45 -5.97 -7.81 -3.58
CA GLN A 45 -5.58 -8.95 -4.40
C GLN A 45 -6.80 -9.68 -4.99
N GLN A 46 -7.79 -10.02 -4.16
CA GLN A 46 -8.98 -10.75 -4.60
C GLN A 46 -9.85 -9.95 -5.58
N ARG A 47 -9.87 -8.62 -5.43
CA ARG A 47 -10.62 -7.72 -6.32
C ARG A 47 -9.77 -7.14 -7.45
N HIS A 48 -8.53 -7.58 -7.62
CA HIS A 48 -7.65 -7.14 -8.71
C HIS A 48 -7.47 -5.61 -8.77
N LEU A 49 -7.55 -4.91 -7.63
CA LEU A 49 -7.50 -3.44 -7.59
C LEU A 49 -6.10 -2.91 -7.93
N GLY A 50 -5.09 -3.76 -7.76
CA GLY A 50 -3.69 -3.48 -8.08
C GLY A 50 -3.35 -3.53 -9.58
N ASP A 51 -4.21 -4.07 -10.43
CA ASP A 51 -3.91 -4.35 -11.84
C ASP A 51 -3.76 -3.06 -12.69
N SER A 52 -4.10 -1.91 -12.09
CA SER A 52 -3.91 -0.58 -12.67
C SER A 52 -2.45 -0.12 -12.83
N LEU A 53 -1.48 -0.83 -12.22
CA LEU A 53 -0.07 -0.42 -12.20
C LEU A 53 0.51 -0.19 -13.61
N ALA A 54 0.37 -1.14 -14.54
CA ALA A 54 0.92 -1.00 -15.88
C ALA A 54 0.25 0.13 -16.67
N TRP A 55 -1.08 0.27 -16.55
CA TRP A 55 -1.82 1.35 -17.20
C TRP A 55 -1.38 2.74 -16.68
N LEU A 56 -1.25 2.90 -15.36
CA LEU A 56 -0.74 4.14 -14.77
C LEU A 56 0.71 4.40 -15.17
N GLY A 57 1.55 3.37 -15.19
CA GLY A 57 2.91 3.45 -15.68
C GLY A 57 2.98 3.97 -17.12
N PHE A 58 2.10 3.47 -18.00
CA PHE A 58 1.98 3.96 -19.37
C PHE A 58 1.57 5.44 -19.43
N GLN A 59 0.57 5.85 -18.65
CA GLN A 59 0.11 7.25 -18.61
C GLN A 59 1.20 8.22 -18.14
N VAL A 60 2.04 7.79 -17.20
CA VAL A 60 3.18 8.60 -16.73
C VAL A 60 4.28 8.60 -17.79
N ALA A 61 4.64 7.43 -18.34
CA ALA A 61 5.65 7.31 -19.39
C ALA A 61 5.32 8.18 -20.62
N SER A 62 4.06 8.18 -21.06
CA SER A 62 3.62 8.91 -22.27
C SER A 62 3.74 10.44 -22.15
N ARG A 63 3.98 10.97 -20.96
CA ARG A 63 4.16 12.41 -20.69
C ARG A 63 5.64 12.82 -20.63
N THR A 64 6.55 11.89 -20.88
CA THR A 64 7.99 12.13 -20.80
C THR A 64 8.59 12.42 -22.18
N ASN A 65 9.69 13.20 -22.21
CA ASN A 65 10.45 13.42 -23.44
C ASN A 65 11.08 12.12 -23.96
N THR A 66 11.56 11.23 -23.09
CA THR A 66 12.12 9.93 -23.49
C THR A 66 11.11 9.09 -24.27
N PHE A 67 9.84 9.09 -23.87
CA PHE A 67 8.79 8.44 -24.65
C PHE A 67 8.60 9.07 -26.03
N ALA A 68 8.61 10.41 -26.11
CA ALA A 68 8.51 11.13 -27.37
C ALA A 68 9.68 10.79 -28.30
N ASP A 69 10.91 10.73 -27.78
CA ASP A 69 12.12 10.37 -28.52
C ASP A 69 12.05 8.94 -29.06
N ILE A 70 11.59 7.97 -28.25
CA ILE A 70 11.37 6.60 -28.68
C ILE A 70 10.37 6.55 -29.84
N VAL A 71 9.22 7.23 -29.69
CA VAL A 71 8.18 7.29 -30.72
C VAL A 71 8.70 7.96 -32.00
N GLN A 72 9.53 9.00 -31.90
CA GLN A 72 10.13 9.65 -33.05
C GLN A 72 11.08 8.71 -33.80
N LYS A 73 11.86 7.91 -33.08
CA LYS A 73 12.84 6.97 -33.68
C LYS A 73 12.20 5.79 -34.39
N VAL A 74 11.18 5.17 -33.81
CA VAL A 74 10.61 3.90 -34.32
C VAL A 74 9.17 3.99 -34.80
N GLY A 75 8.57 5.17 -34.74
CA GLY A 75 7.16 5.39 -35.02
C GLY A 75 6.25 5.07 -33.83
N LYS A 76 5.07 5.70 -33.82
CA LYS A 76 4.11 5.67 -32.71
C LYS A 76 3.69 4.26 -32.30
N VAL A 77 3.26 3.43 -33.25
CA VAL A 77 2.75 2.08 -32.96
C VAL A 77 3.83 1.21 -32.32
N ARG A 78 5.03 1.18 -32.91
CA ARG A 78 6.14 0.39 -32.40
C ARG A 78 6.66 0.92 -31.07
N GLY A 79 6.77 2.24 -30.91
CA GLY A 79 7.19 2.87 -29.66
C GLY A 79 6.22 2.59 -28.51
N GLN A 80 4.91 2.68 -28.75
CA GLN A 80 3.88 2.33 -27.78
C GLN A 80 3.94 0.85 -27.39
N SER A 81 4.05 -0.05 -28.38
CA SER A 81 4.15 -1.49 -28.15
C SER A 81 5.39 -1.85 -27.33
N LEU A 82 6.52 -1.20 -27.61
CA LEU A 82 7.78 -1.41 -26.88
C LEU A 82 7.62 -1.04 -25.40
N ILE A 83 7.05 0.13 -25.11
CA ILE A 83 6.81 0.60 -23.74
C ILE A 83 5.82 -0.29 -23.00
N GLN A 84 4.73 -0.70 -23.66
CA GLN A 84 3.74 -1.61 -23.07
C GLN A 84 4.35 -2.98 -22.75
N SER A 85 5.16 -3.52 -23.64
CA SER A 85 5.88 -4.78 -23.41
C SER A 85 6.81 -4.68 -22.20
N GLU A 86 7.57 -3.58 -22.08
CA GLU A 86 8.47 -3.37 -20.93
C GLU A 86 7.71 -3.17 -19.62
N LEU A 87 6.57 -2.46 -19.64
CA LEU A 87 5.69 -2.32 -18.48
C LEU A 87 5.20 -3.69 -18.00
N GLN A 88 4.68 -4.53 -18.90
CA GLN A 88 4.21 -5.87 -18.57
C GLN A 88 5.35 -6.76 -18.06
N ARG A 89 6.53 -6.67 -18.67
CA ARG A 89 7.70 -7.46 -18.27
C ARG A 89 8.20 -7.10 -16.87
N LEU A 90 8.18 -5.82 -16.51
CA LEU A 90 8.65 -5.35 -15.21
C LEU A 90 7.57 -5.37 -14.13
N GLN A 91 6.28 -5.33 -14.49
CA GLN A 91 5.16 -5.25 -13.55
C GLN A 91 5.28 -6.26 -12.39
N PRO A 92 5.59 -7.56 -12.59
CA PRO A 92 5.69 -8.52 -11.49
C PRO A 92 6.66 -8.10 -10.38
N THR A 93 7.76 -7.43 -10.72
CA THR A 93 8.78 -6.96 -9.76
C THR A 93 8.25 -5.85 -8.85
N TYR A 94 7.28 -5.06 -9.31
CA TYR A 94 6.76 -3.89 -8.59
C TYR A 94 5.35 -4.12 -8.03
N GLN A 95 4.64 -5.15 -8.51
CA GLN A 95 3.23 -5.39 -8.19
C GLN A 95 2.99 -5.62 -6.70
N GLU A 96 3.89 -6.34 -6.03
CA GLU A 96 3.74 -6.68 -4.63
C GLU A 96 3.76 -5.42 -3.74
N GLN A 97 4.75 -4.54 -3.94
CA GLN A 97 4.83 -3.28 -3.20
C GLN A 97 3.71 -2.32 -3.58
N TRP A 98 3.30 -2.31 -4.85
CA TRP A 98 2.14 -1.53 -5.29
C TRP A 98 0.86 -1.95 -4.56
N ASN A 99 0.61 -3.25 -4.47
CA ASN A 99 -0.54 -3.82 -3.76
C ASN A 99 -0.50 -3.49 -2.27
N ARG A 100 0.68 -3.58 -1.63
CA ARG A 100 0.86 -3.16 -0.23
C ARG A 100 0.56 -1.69 -0.01
N ASN A 101 1.02 -0.82 -0.89
CA ASN A 101 0.73 0.61 -0.78
C ASN A 101 -0.77 0.90 -0.92
N LEU A 102 -1.45 0.19 -1.83
CA LEU A 102 -2.90 0.32 -2.01
C LEU A 102 -3.67 -0.21 -0.79
N ALA A 103 -3.24 -1.35 -0.26
CA ALA A 103 -3.80 -1.92 0.97
C ALA A 103 -3.66 -0.94 2.16
N ALA A 104 -2.47 -0.36 2.33
CA ALA A 104 -2.22 0.64 3.37
C ALA A 104 -3.09 1.89 3.19
N ALA A 105 -3.36 2.32 1.96
CA ALA A 105 -4.28 3.43 1.68
C ALA A 105 -5.73 3.11 2.06
N TYR A 106 -6.18 1.87 1.83
CA TYR A 106 -7.48 1.42 2.31
C TYR A 106 -7.53 1.30 3.84
N ALA A 107 -6.49 0.76 4.48
CA ALA A 107 -6.43 0.60 5.93
C ALA A 107 -6.45 1.93 6.72
N GLU A 108 -6.14 3.06 6.07
CA GLU A 108 -6.33 4.41 6.65
C GLU A 108 -7.79 4.86 6.67
N SER A 109 -8.64 4.31 5.80
CA SER A 109 -10.03 4.74 5.63
C SER A 109 -11.06 3.77 6.21
N PHE A 110 -10.67 2.53 6.49
CA PHE A 110 -11.54 1.45 6.93
C PHE A 110 -10.93 0.67 8.10
N SER A 111 -11.78 0.24 9.02
CA SER A 111 -11.36 -0.65 10.11
C SER A 111 -11.12 -2.09 9.61
N ALA A 112 -10.45 -2.91 10.42
CA ALA A 112 -10.28 -4.33 10.13
C ALA A 112 -11.62 -5.07 9.94
N SER A 113 -12.63 -4.75 10.74
CA SER A 113 -13.97 -5.33 10.61
C SER A 113 -14.66 -4.93 9.31
N GLU A 114 -14.56 -3.65 8.92
CA GLU A 114 -15.11 -3.16 7.65
C GLU A 114 -14.41 -3.82 6.45
N MET A 115 -13.07 -3.97 6.49
CA MET A 115 -12.34 -4.66 5.42
C MET A 115 -12.71 -6.14 5.33
N ARG A 116 -12.91 -6.82 6.47
CA ARG A 116 -13.39 -8.20 6.50
C ARG A 116 -14.78 -8.33 5.86
N THR A 117 -15.72 -7.47 6.21
CA THR A 117 -17.05 -7.44 5.58
C THR A 117 -16.98 -7.12 4.07
N LEU A 118 -16.09 -6.21 3.66
CA LEU A 118 -15.85 -5.93 2.23
C LEU A 118 -15.33 -7.15 1.46
N ASN A 119 -14.50 -7.98 2.10
CA ASN A 119 -14.01 -9.24 1.52
C ASN A 119 -15.11 -10.29 1.39
N GLU A 120 -15.98 -10.43 2.38
CA GLU A 120 -17.10 -11.39 2.39
C GLU A 120 -18.13 -11.11 1.29
N GLY A 121 -18.27 -9.85 0.86
CA GLY A 121 -19.08 -9.46 -0.30
C GLY A 121 -20.55 -9.15 0.01
N ASP A 122 -21.07 -9.56 1.17
CA ASP A 122 -22.37 -9.12 1.69
C ASP A 122 -22.25 -7.76 2.38
N VAL A 123 -22.06 -6.71 1.58
CA VAL A 123 -21.71 -5.37 2.08
C VAL A 123 -22.99 -4.60 2.46
N PRO A 124 -23.18 -4.19 3.73
CA PRO A 124 -24.31 -3.37 4.14
C PRO A 124 -24.35 -2.03 3.38
N LYS A 125 -25.55 -1.50 3.13
CA LYS A 125 -25.77 -0.25 2.38
C LYS A 125 -24.95 0.92 2.94
N GLU A 126 -24.83 1.02 4.26
CA GLU A 126 -24.05 2.07 4.94
C GLU A 126 -22.55 1.95 4.61
N LEU A 127 -22.00 0.74 4.69
CA LEU A 127 -20.61 0.47 4.36
C LEU A 127 -20.34 0.68 2.86
N ALA A 128 -21.26 0.30 1.99
CA ALA A 128 -21.17 0.58 0.55
C ALA A 128 -21.15 2.10 0.26
N THR A 129 -21.98 2.87 0.96
CA THR A 129 -22.02 4.34 0.85
C THR A 129 -20.71 4.96 1.34
N LYS A 130 -20.19 4.50 2.49
CA LYS A 130 -18.87 4.90 3.00
C LYS A 130 -17.77 4.54 2.00
N PHE A 131 -17.81 3.35 1.43
CA PHE A 131 -16.82 2.87 0.48
C PHE A 131 -16.71 3.81 -0.73
N GLN A 132 -17.85 4.19 -1.32
CA GLN A 132 -17.89 5.16 -2.41
C GLN A 132 -17.37 6.54 -1.98
N ALA A 133 -17.80 7.04 -0.82
CA ALA A 133 -17.39 8.35 -0.33
C ALA A 133 -15.86 8.44 -0.07
N LYS A 134 -15.22 7.32 0.27
CA LYS A 134 -13.79 7.27 0.62
C LYS A 134 -12.84 7.02 -0.56
N GLN A 135 -13.35 6.76 -1.77
CA GLN A 135 -12.49 6.46 -2.92
C GLN A 135 -11.50 7.58 -3.27
N LYS A 136 -11.93 8.85 -3.13
CA LYS A 136 -11.05 9.99 -3.37
C LYS A 136 -9.89 10.03 -2.36
N ASP A 137 -10.20 9.79 -1.08
CA ASP A 137 -9.21 9.80 0.01
C ASP A 137 -8.19 8.66 -0.18
N VAL A 138 -8.67 7.45 -0.47
CA VAL A 138 -7.83 6.29 -0.79
C VAL A 138 -6.94 6.59 -2.01
N GLY A 139 -7.49 7.19 -3.07
CA GLY A 139 -6.72 7.55 -4.26
C GLY A 139 -5.61 8.58 -3.98
N MET A 140 -5.88 9.58 -3.15
CA MET A 140 -4.86 10.57 -2.75
C MET A 140 -3.77 9.93 -1.88
N SER A 141 -4.16 9.09 -0.92
CA SER A 141 -3.21 8.35 -0.06
C SER A 141 -2.34 7.40 -0.90
N MET A 142 -2.95 6.62 -1.80
CA MET A 142 -2.24 5.72 -2.70
C MET A 142 -1.23 6.47 -3.57
N LYS A 143 -1.61 7.63 -4.12
CA LYS A 143 -0.71 8.49 -4.89
C LYS A 143 0.50 8.91 -4.07
N ALA A 144 0.30 9.33 -2.82
CA ALA A 144 1.39 9.73 -1.94
C ALA A 144 2.32 8.56 -1.61
N LYS A 145 1.76 7.40 -1.24
CA LYS A 145 2.52 6.19 -0.87
C LYS A 145 3.30 5.58 -2.04
N SER A 146 2.80 5.73 -3.26
CA SER A 146 3.35 5.05 -4.45
C SER A 146 4.10 5.97 -5.41
N ALA A 147 4.28 7.25 -5.08
CA ALA A 147 4.92 8.21 -5.98
C ALA A 147 6.33 7.77 -6.42
N GLU A 148 7.21 7.45 -5.46
CA GLU A 148 8.57 7.00 -5.78
C GLU A 148 8.61 5.61 -6.42
N LEU A 149 7.73 4.68 -6.00
CA LEU A 149 7.62 3.36 -6.63
C LEU A 149 7.26 3.48 -8.12
N LEU A 150 6.24 4.28 -8.43
CA LEU A 150 5.77 4.50 -9.79
C LEU A 150 6.83 5.21 -10.65
N LYS A 151 7.51 6.20 -10.07
CA LYS A 151 8.63 6.90 -10.72
C LYS A 151 9.76 5.94 -11.07
N THR A 152 10.22 5.12 -10.13
CA THR A 152 11.28 4.12 -10.38
C THR A 152 10.86 3.10 -11.42
N PHE A 153 9.64 2.57 -11.32
CA PHE A 153 9.08 1.64 -12.29
C PHE A 153 9.10 2.22 -13.71
N VAL A 154 8.59 3.44 -13.88
CA VAL A 154 8.52 4.11 -15.20
C VAL A 154 9.91 4.47 -15.73
N ALA A 155 10.82 4.94 -14.86
CA ALA A 155 12.18 5.24 -15.26
C ALA A 155 12.90 4.00 -15.81
N GLN A 156 12.74 2.84 -15.15
CA GLN A 156 13.34 1.59 -15.61
C GLN A 156 12.74 1.12 -16.94
N VAL A 157 11.42 1.23 -17.11
CA VAL A 157 10.74 0.92 -18.38
C VAL A 157 11.31 1.76 -19.52
N LEU A 158 11.37 3.08 -19.34
CA LEU A 158 11.86 4.01 -20.36
C LEU A 158 13.33 3.76 -20.69
N LEU A 159 14.16 3.49 -19.68
CA LEU A 159 15.57 3.15 -19.86
C LEU A 159 15.73 1.87 -20.69
N ASN A 160 15.04 0.80 -20.32
CA ASN A 160 15.14 -0.48 -21.03
C ASN A 160 14.68 -0.36 -22.49
N ALA A 161 13.56 0.35 -22.70
CA ALA A 161 13.06 0.61 -24.05
C ALA A 161 14.08 1.41 -24.88
N GLN A 162 14.72 2.43 -24.29
CA GLN A 162 15.72 3.23 -24.98
C GLN A 162 16.98 2.42 -25.33
N THR A 163 17.42 1.51 -24.45
CA THR A 163 18.55 0.60 -24.72
C THR A 163 18.26 -0.37 -25.86
N GLN A 164 17.01 -0.84 -26.00
CA GLN A 164 16.61 -1.71 -27.12
C GLN A 164 16.67 -1.01 -28.49
N LEU A 165 16.70 0.32 -28.53
CA LEU A 165 16.84 1.07 -29.79
C LEU A 165 18.30 1.18 -30.27
N THR A 166 19.26 0.86 -29.42
CA THR A 166 20.70 0.98 -29.70
C THR A 166 21.40 -0.34 -29.93
N GLN A 167 20.66 -1.46 -29.84
CA GLN A 167 21.10 -2.81 -30.17
C GLN A 167 20.66 -3.16 -31.60
#